data_AF-A0AAU5X9F8-F1
#
_entry.id   AF-A0AAU5X9F8-F1
#
_cell.length_a   1.000
_cell.length_b   1.000
_cell.length_c   1.000
_cell.angle_alpha   90.00
_cell.angle_beta   90.00
_cell.angle_gamma   90.00
#
_symmetry.space_group_name_H-M   'P 1'
#
loop_
_entity.id
_entity.type
_entity.pdbx_description
1 polymer ?
#
loop_
_entity_poly.entity_id
_entity_poly.type
_entity_poly.pdbx_seq_one_letter_code
_entity_poly.pdbx_strand_id
1 'polypeptide(L)'
;MRGIVAAAVVAAALFTPSASHASDLLPTHFSEFTLTPSTVDVDHDTVTYAGRLVYTDTDGAEQGLPDARVCLRKDEFCLGYTNTDADGRFTAPVRLGTTGEHPTMVEGNAGARFQGTAVYQSALVTPGVFLHVLPAKTRISLSFDPAPSVIGGTVNVTGRLERAMPDGGTTGVAGQVVKVFFQPNTGGADPATQVAQGLTAADGSYSVPATVPGEGYWHVETPYLYDRGPSSGSGYGPYLGTRADTGIMVANHRTAITGFNAAPEPVGKGNTITATGRVVRYRADGSIEPGTSSPLLQFSADGKSWTDLYGVDPDADGYFKITTPAVRDGYWRVDTTEMPGAGELPTTSGSDYVDVRYRTAISSFNASPEPVSKGKTITVAGTLKRDTTAWKAFSGQSVKIYFQAKGATTWTYEGTAKTSSTGHFSHGFKAAKDGTWRATYAGGSSYLAVTGSGDYVDVR
;
A
#
# COMPACT_ATOMS: atom_id res chain seq x y z
N MET A 1 59.76 -71.73 34.18
CA MET A 1 58.54 -72.48 33.80
C MET A 1 57.45 -71.49 33.45
N ARG A 2 56.86 -71.69 32.26
CA ARG A 2 55.55 -71.30 31.71
C ARG A 2 54.63 -70.28 32.43
N GLY A 3 53.96 -69.47 31.61
CA GLY A 3 52.68 -68.80 31.90
C GLY A 3 52.47 -67.58 30.99
N ILE A 4 52.26 -67.77 29.67
CA ILE A 4 50.98 -67.64 28.94
C ILE A 4 50.32 -66.27 29.10
N VAL A 5 50.36 -65.46 28.03
CA VAL A 5 49.40 -64.37 27.77
C VAL A 5 48.90 -64.55 26.34
N ALA A 6 47.57 -64.65 26.21
CA ALA A 6 46.85 -64.82 24.96
C ALA A 6 46.73 -63.48 24.23
N ALA A 7 47.01 -63.47 22.93
CA ALA A 7 46.73 -62.36 22.03
C ALA A 7 45.75 -62.82 20.95
N ALA A 8 44.65 -62.08 20.82
CA ALA A 8 43.52 -62.38 19.96
C ALA A 8 43.87 -62.27 18.47
N VAL A 9 43.38 -63.24 17.68
CA VAL A 9 43.44 -63.28 16.23
C VAL A 9 42.18 -62.61 15.68
N VAL A 10 42.35 -61.53 14.90
CA VAL A 10 41.32 -60.99 14.01
C VAL A 10 41.65 -61.49 12.61
N ALA A 11 40.74 -62.30 12.04
CA ALA A 11 40.88 -62.87 10.72
C ALA A 11 40.63 -61.80 9.64
N ALA A 12 41.61 -61.64 8.74
CA ALA A 12 41.47 -60.88 7.51
C ALA A 12 40.68 -61.72 6.49
N ALA A 13 39.45 -61.28 6.18
CA ALA A 13 38.75 -61.73 4.99
C ALA A 13 39.06 -60.75 3.85
N LEU A 14 39.58 -61.32 2.76
CA LEU A 14 39.85 -60.66 1.49
C LEU A 14 38.55 -60.03 0.95
N PHE A 15 38.44 -58.70 1.01
CA PHE A 15 37.51 -57.97 0.17
C PHE A 15 38.11 -57.90 -1.24
N THR A 16 37.66 -58.80 -2.10
CA THR A 16 37.73 -58.61 -3.55
C THR A 16 37.02 -57.30 -3.91
N PRO A 17 37.63 -56.39 -4.69
CA PRO A 17 36.90 -55.25 -5.20
C PRO A 17 35.82 -55.77 -6.15
N SER A 18 34.55 -55.59 -5.78
CA SER A 18 33.43 -55.84 -6.68
C SER A 18 33.59 -54.94 -7.90
N ALA A 19 33.77 -55.55 -9.07
CA ALA A 19 33.72 -54.87 -10.35
C ALA A 19 32.37 -54.14 -10.47
N SER A 20 32.42 -52.84 -10.71
CA SER A 20 31.26 -52.00 -10.99
C SER A 20 30.56 -52.47 -12.26
N HIS A 21 29.29 -52.88 -12.17
CA HIS A 21 28.42 -53.16 -13.31
C HIS A 21 28.20 -51.90 -14.16
N ALA A 22 29.04 -51.71 -15.18
CA ALA A 22 28.72 -50.86 -16.33
C ALA A 22 27.99 -51.74 -17.37
N SER A 23 26.69 -51.92 -17.14
CA SER A 23 25.57 -52.25 -18.05
C SER A 23 25.74 -53.29 -19.18
N ASP A 24 25.15 -54.48 -18.99
CA ASP A 24 24.76 -55.47 -20.03
C ASP A 24 23.59 -54.99 -20.94
N LEU A 25 23.36 -53.68 -21.05
CA LEU A 25 22.23 -53.12 -21.82
C LEU A 25 22.62 -53.00 -23.29
N LEU A 26 21.70 -53.40 -24.18
CA LEU A 26 21.90 -53.32 -25.63
C LEU A 26 22.03 -51.85 -26.07
N PRO A 27 23.12 -51.48 -26.79
CA PRO A 27 23.30 -50.13 -27.33
C PRO A 27 22.08 -49.74 -28.16
N THR A 28 21.53 -48.56 -27.89
CA THR A 28 20.29 -48.08 -28.53
C THR A 28 20.49 -46.66 -29.01
N HIS A 29 20.08 -46.36 -30.24
CA HIS A 29 20.16 -45.02 -30.80
C HIS A 29 19.05 -44.76 -31.84
N PHE A 30 18.84 -43.49 -32.18
CA PHE A 30 17.94 -43.14 -33.28
C PHE A 30 18.75 -43.14 -34.59
N SER A 31 18.44 -44.06 -35.51
CA SER A 31 19.11 -44.15 -36.81
C SER A 31 18.59 -43.11 -37.80
N GLU A 32 17.35 -42.65 -37.60
CA GLU A 32 16.67 -41.67 -38.43
C GLU A 32 15.85 -40.73 -37.55
N PHE A 33 15.84 -39.44 -37.88
CA PHE A 33 14.92 -38.47 -37.29
C PHE A 33 14.69 -37.30 -38.23
N THR A 34 13.43 -36.94 -38.43
CA THR A 34 13.02 -35.83 -39.29
C THR A 34 11.85 -35.06 -38.69
N LEU A 35 11.79 -33.78 -39.03
CA LEU A 35 10.74 -32.86 -38.64
C LEU A 35 10.09 -32.31 -39.91
N THR A 36 8.77 -32.38 -40.04
CA THR A 36 8.07 -31.92 -41.27
C THR A 36 6.79 -31.15 -40.94
N PRO A 37 6.70 -29.86 -41.29
CA PRO A 37 7.80 -28.99 -41.75
C PRO A 37 8.78 -28.65 -40.61
N SER A 38 10.02 -28.26 -40.95
CA SER A 38 10.99 -27.72 -39.98
C SER A 38 10.88 -26.21 -39.76
N THR A 39 9.97 -25.56 -40.49
CA THR A 39 9.63 -24.15 -40.35
C THR A 39 8.13 -24.04 -40.14
N VAL A 40 7.70 -23.35 -39.10
CA VAL A 40 6.29 -23.18 -38.72
C VAL A 40 5.92 -21.73 -38.54
N ASP A 41 4.62 -21.47 -38.60
CA ASP A 41 4.02 -20.19 -38.26
C ASP A 41 2.71 -20.43 -37.48
N VAL A 42 2.07 -19.35 -37.06
CA VAL A 42 0.86 -19.40 -36.23
C VAL A 42 -0.36 -20.04 -36.92
N ASP A 43 -0.42 -19.99 -38.25
CA ASP A 43 -1.51 -20.56 -39.05
C ASP A 43 -1.18 -22.02 -39.47
N HIS A 44 0.08 -22.43 -39.34
CA HIS A 44 0.60 -23.79 -39.58
C HIS A 44 1.29 -24.36 -38.34
N ASP A 45 0.52 -24.58 -37.28
CA ASP A 45 1.01 -24.89 -35.92
C ASP A 45 1.36 -26.36 -35.64
N THR A 46 1.23 -27.24 -36.63
CA THR A 46 1.37 -28.68 -36.46
C THR A 46 2.60 -29.22 -37.18
N VAL A 47 3.39 -29.99 -36.45
CA VAL A 47 4.66 -30.56 -36.94
C VAL A 47 4.63 -32.06 -36.82
N THR A 48 5.01 -32.77 -37.89
CA THR A 48 5.15 -34.22 -37.84
C THR A 48 6.56 -34.60 -37.40
N TYR A 49 6.65 -35.33 -36.30
CA TYR A 49 7.86 -35.97 -35.83
C TYR A 49 7.90 -37.38 -36.41
N ALA A 50 8.97 -37.72 -37.12
CA ALA A 50 9.19 -39.08 -37.60
C ALA A 50 10.62 -39.53 -37.30
N GLY A 51 10.81 -40.81 -37.03
CA GLY A 51 12.14 -41.36 -36.80
C GLY A 51 12.13 -42.86 -36.64
N ARG A 52 13.33 -43.42 -36.43
CA ARG A 52 13.53 -44.86 -36.22
C ARG A 52 14.48 -45.09 -35.06
N LEU A 53 14.01 -45.82 -34.06
CA LEU A 53 14.77 -46.25 -32.90
C LEU A 53 15.26 -47.68 -33.12
N VAL A 54 16.57 -47.88 -33.00
CA VAL A 54 17.22 -49.17 -33.22
C VAL A 54 18.08 -49.55 -32.03
N TYR A 55 18.32 -50.84 -31.89
CA TYR A 55 19.32 -51.37 -30.97
C TYR A 55 20.28 -52.31 -31.69
N THR A 56 21.50 -52.42 -31.19
CA THR A 56 22.51 -53.37 -31.67
C THR A 56 22.41 -54.64 -30.84
N ASP A 57 22.04 -55.75 -31.48
CA ASP A 57 21.93 -57.07 -30.84
C ASP A 57 23.33 -57.70 -30.61
N THR A 58 23.39 -58.81 -29.88
CA THR A 58 24.63 -59.52 -29.50
C THR A 58 25.45 -60.03 -30.69
N ASP A 59 24.82 -60.20 -31.86
CA ASP A 59 25.46 -60.56 -33.12
C ASP A 59 26.00 -59.34 -33.90
N GLY A 60 25.77 -58.12 -33.39
CA GLY A 60 26.16 -56.86 -34.01
C GLY A 60 25.16 -56.33 -35.04
N ALA A 61 24.02 -56.99 -35.27
CA ALA A 61 23.00 -56.53 -36.20
C ALA A 61 22.12 -55.43 -35.58
N GLU A 62 21.78 -54.41 -36.37
CA GLU A 62 20.81 -53.39 -35.96
C GLU A 62 19.38 -53.85 -36.23
N GLN A 63 18.57 -53.88 -35.18
CA GLN A 63 17.15 -54.21 -35.26
C GLN A 63 16.29 -53.03 -34.83
N GLY A 64 15.11 -52.91 -35.42
CA GLY A 64 14.10 -51.96 -34.96
C GLY A 64 13.65 -52.31 -33.55
N LEU A 65 13.50 -51.32 -32.68
CA LEU A 65 13.00 -51.55 -31.33
C LEU A 65 11.46 -51.37 -31.30
N PRO A 66 10.65 -52.44 -31.20
CA PRO A 66 9.19 -52.35 -31.26
C PRO A 66 8.55 -51.89 -29.95
N ASP A 67 7.39 -51.22 -30.05
CA ASP A 67 6.56 -50.75 -28.94
C ASP A 67 7.32 -49.94 -27.88
N ALA A 68 8.40 -49.27 -28.29
CA ALA A 68 9.18 -48.40 -27.43
C ALA A 68 8.48 -47.05 -27.29
N ARG A 69 8.19 -46.67 -26.05
CA ARG A 69 7.62 -45.36 -25.73
C ARG A 69 8.67 -44.26 -25.92
N VAL A 70 8.49 -43.45 -26.94
CA VAL A 70 9.36 -42.34 -27.33
C VAL A 70 8.73 -41.02 -26.92
N CYS A 71 9.49 -40.19 -26.20
CA CYS A 71 9.14 -38.81 -25.91
C CYS A 71 9.53 -37.91 -27.09
N LEU A 72 8.55 -37.19 -27.66
CA LEU A 72 8.76 -36.17 -28.69
C LEU A 72 9.17 -34.88 -27.99
N ARG A 73 10.38 -34.41 -28.27
CA ARG A 73 11.00 -33.33 -27.50
C ARG A 73 11.06 -32.03 -28.28
N LYS A 74 11.00 -30.95 -27.50
CA LYS A 74 11.46 -29.63 -27.89
C LYS A 74 12.42 -29.13 -26.81
N ASP A 75 13.68 -28.97 -27.19
CA ASP A 75 14.81 -28.73 -26.31
C ASP A 75 14.79 -29.71 -25.12
N GLU A 76 14.56 -29.20 -23.92
CA GLU A 76 14.53 -30.04 -22.73
C GLU A 76 13.18 -30.72 -22.46
N PHE A 77 12.10 -30.21 -23.05
CA PHE A 77 10.72 -30.55 -22.72
C PHE A 77 10.16 -31.69 -23.56
N CYS A 78 9.27 -32.48 -22.95
CA CYS A 78 8.50 -33.51 -23.64
C CYS A 78 7.14 -32.92 -24.08
N LEU A 79 6.90 -32.85 -25.38
CA LEU A 79 5.64 -32.35 -25.94
C LEU A 79 4.56 -33.43 -25.99
N GLY A 80 4.97 -34.70 -26.02
CA GLY A 80 4.06 -35.83 -26.09
C GLY A 80 4.82 -37.15 -26.21
N TYR A 81 4.07 -38.25 -26.25
CA TYR A 81 4.62 -39.59 -26.42
C TYR A 81 4.04 -40.26 -27.65
N THR A 82 4.85 -41.10 -28.28
CA THR A 82 4.43 -42.06 -29.31
C THR A 82 5.11 -43.39 -29.06
N ASN A 83 4.61 -44.45 -29.68
CA ASN A 83 5.25 -45.76 -29.64
C ASN A 83 5.81 -46.09 -31.02
N THR A 84 6.90 -46.86 -31.05
CA THR A 84 7.47 -47.38 -32.29
C THR A 84 6.69 -48.60 -32.80
N ASP A 85 6.66 -48.78 -34.11
CA ASP A 85 6.15 -49.97 -34.77
C ASP A 85 7.15 -51.14 -34.73
N ALA A 86 6.79 -52.25 -35.39
CA ALA A 86 7.61 -53.46 -35.46
C ALA A 86 9.05 -53.22 -35.98
N ASP A 87 9.24 -52.22 -36.85
CA ASP A 87 10.52 -51.86 -37.45
C ASP A 87 11.24 -50.76 -36.65
N GLY A 88 10.74 -50.40 -35.48
CA GLY A 88 11.27 -49.34 -34.64
C GLY A 88 10.93 -47.93 -35.13
N ARG A 89 10.05 -47.79 -36.12
CA ARG A 89 9.69 -46.49 -36.70
C ARG A 89 8.53 -45.85 -35.93
N PHE A 90 8.52 -44.53 -35.88
CA PHE A 90 7.39 -43.77 -35.34
C PHE A 90 7.10 -42.57 -36.23
N THR A 91 5.83 -42.19 -36.30
CA THR A 91 5.36 -40.96 -36.95
C THR A 91 4.22 -40.41 -36.11
N ALA A 92 4.32 -39.16 -35.66
CA ALA A 92 3.30 -38.54 -34.83
C ALA A 92 3.19 -37.02 -35.11
N PRO A 93 1.98 -36.50 -35.34
CA PRO A 93 1.76 -35.06 -35.40
C PRO A 93 1.76 -34.47 -33.99
N VAL A 94 2.45 -33.33 -33.83
CA VAL A 94 2.49 -32.55 -32.60
C VAL A 94 1.97 -31.16 -32.92
N ARG A 95 0.88 -30.76 -32.26
CA ARG A 95 0.35 -29.41 -32.34
C ARG A 95 1.06 -28.52 -31.31
N LEU A 96 1.67 -27.43 -31.77
CA LEU A 96 2.43 -26.53 -30.92
C LEU A 96 1.52 -25.43 -30.35
N GLY A 97 1.61 -25.19 -29.03
CA GLY A 97 0.95 -24.08 -28.38
C GLY A 97 1.55 -22.75 -28.84
N THR A 98 0.70 -21.84 -29.29
CA THR A 98 1.10 -20.55 -29.88
C THR A 98 1.06 -19.38 -28.89
N THR A 99 0.36 -19.53 -27.76
CA THR A 99 0.20 -18.45 -26.78
C THR A 99 0.36 -18.98 -25.34
N GLY A 100 0.35 -18.06 -24.38
CA GLY A 100 0.56 -18.34 -22.97
C GLY A 100 1.95 -17.94 -22.50
N GLU A 101 2.26 -18.27 -21.24
CA GLU A 101 3.55 -17.94 -20.62
C GLU A 101 4.69 -18.82 -21.15
N HIS A 102 4.36 -20.06 -21.52
CA HIS A 102 5.29 -21.06 -22.05
C HIS A 102 4.70 -21.71 -23.32
N PRO A 103 4.61 -20.99 -24.45
CA PRO A 103 4.22 -21.58 -25.72
C PRO A 103 5.24 -22.65 -26.13
N THR A 104 4.79 -23.71 -26.80
CA THR A 104 5.71 -24.74 -27.30
C THR A 104 6.22 -24.43 -28.72
N MET A 105 5.60 -23.46 -29.41
CA MET A 105 6.08 -22.94 -30.69
C MET A 105 7.17 -21.87 -30.48
N VAL A 106 8.35 -22.33 -30.07
CA VAL A 106 9.53 -21.47 -29.84
C VAL A 106 10.69 -22.02 -30.64
N GLU A 107 11.50 -21.18 -31.27
CA GLU A 107 12.67 -21.63 -32.03
C GLU A 107 13.62 -22.47 -31.18
N GLY A 108 14.13 -23.59 -31.72
CA GLY A 108 15.12 -24.42 -31.02
C GLY A 108 15.11 -25.86 -31.50
N ASN A 109 15.76 -26.76 -30.76
CA ASN A 109 16.02 -28.10 -31.24
C ASN A 109 14.84 -29.04 -30.96
N ALA A 110 14.23 -29.57 -32.01
CA ALA A 110 13.32 -30.71 -31.91
C ALA A 110 14.12 -32.02 -31.90
N GLY A 111 13.64 -32.99 -31.12
CA GLY A 111 14.28 -34.30 -31.04
C GLY A 111 13.33 -35.37 -30.52
N ALA A 112 13.89 -36.55 -30.25
CA ALA A 112 13.19 -37.65 -29.61
C ALA A 112 14.07 -38.26 -28.53
N ARG A 113 13.46 -38.71 -27.43
CA ARG A 113 14.16 -39.41 -26.35
C ARG A 113 13.47 -40.70 -25.99
N PHE A 114 14.27 -41.74 -25.86
CA PHE A 114 13.90 -43.00 -25.25
C PHE A 114 14.61 -43.10 -23.90
N GLN A 115 13.86 -43.40 -22.84
CA GLN A 115 14.42 -43.43 -21.47
C GLN A 115 15.26 -44.68 -21.18
N GLY A 116 15.28 -45.65 -22.09
CA GLY A 116 15.87 -46.95 -21.83
C GLY A 116 14.92 -47.87 -21.05
N THR A 117 15.33 -49.11 -20.89
CA THR A 117 14.64 -50.12 -20.08
C THR A 117 15.69 -50.96 -19.32
N ALA A 118 15.26 -52.03 -18.66
CA ALA A 118 16.17 -53.01 -18.08
C ALA A 118 17.00 -53.80 -19.14
N VAL A 119 16.69 -53.67 -20.43
CA VAL A 119 17.36 -54.37 -21.53
C VAL A 119 18.07 -53.40 -22.50
N TYR A 120 17.47 -52.23 -22.75
CA TYR A 120 17.92 -51.29 -23.77
C TYR A 120 18.46 -50.01 -23.14
N GLN A 121 19.57 -49.50 -23.67
CA GLN A 121 20.13 -48.21 -23.25
C GLN A 121 19.18 -47.04 -23.58
N SER A 122 19.29 -45.95 -22.82
CA SER A 122 18.58 -44.72 -23.17
C SER A 122 19.17 -44.09 -24.43
N ALA A 123 18.31 -43.54 -25.29
CA ALA A 123 18.73 -42.88 -26.53
C ALA A 123 18.17 -41.46 -26.61
N LEU A 124 18.93 -40.57 -27.23
CA LEU A 124 18.52 -39.20 -27.52
C LEU A 124 18.95 -38.83 -28.93
N VAL A 125 18.08 -38.15 -29.67
CA VAL A 125 18.47 -37.52 -30.94
C VAL A 125 19.45 -36.37 -30.66
N THR A 126 20.69 -36.51 -31.12
CA THR A 126 21.74 -35.47 -31.04
C THR A 126 22.62 -35.49 -32.30
N PRO A 127 22.81 -34.35 -33.00
CA PRO A 127 22.12 -33.08 -32.79
C PRO A 127 20.62 -33.19 -33.13
N GLY A 128 19.80 -32.36 -32.49
CA GLY A 128 18.39 -32.24 -32.85
C GLY A 128 18.19 -31.58 -34.22
N VAL A 129 16.97 -31.61 -34.73
CA VAL A 129 16.58 -30.84 -35.93
C VAL A 129 16.07 -29.48 -35.46
N PHE A 130 16.63 -28.40 -35.99
CA PHE A 130 16.23 -27.05 -35.60
C PHE A 130 14.84 -26.73 -36.16
N LEU A 131 13.90 -26.38 -35.27
CA LEU A 131 12.60 -25.83 -35.61
C LEU A 131 12.73 -24.31 -35.75
N HIS A 132 12.51 -23.80 -36.96
CA HIS A 132 12.40 -22.38 -37.24
C HIS A 132 10.96 -21.90 -37.05
N VAL A 133 10.78 -20.72 -36.46
CA VAL A 133 9.48 -20.10 -36.27
C VAL A 133 9.46 -18.80 -37.07
N LEU A 134 8.44 -18.61 -37.91
CA LEU A 134 8.20 -17.36 -38.63
C LEU A 134 7.20 -16.52 -37.83
N PRO A 135 7.64 -15.48 -37.10
CA PRO A 135 6.75 -14.78 -36.19
C PRO A 135 5.78 -13.86 -36.95
N ALA A 136 4.51 -13.90 -36.58
CA ALA A 136 3.52 -12.96 -37.09
C ALA A 136 3.76 -11.56 -36.52
N LYS A 137 3.67 -10.53 -37.36
CA LYS A 137 3.74 -9.13 -36.93
C LYS A 137 2.53 -8.79 -36.08
N THR A 138 2.74 -8.12 -34.96
CA THR A 138 1.68 -7.73 -34.03
C THR A 138 1.67 -6.22 -33.78
N ARG A 139 0.51 -5.72 -33.33
CA ARG A 139 0.34 -4.40 -32.73
C ARG A 139 -0.48 -4.53 -31.45
N ILE A 140 -0.19 -3.69 -30.47
CA ILE A 140 -0.95 -3.61 -29.23
C ILE A 140 -1.42 -2.17 -29.01
N SER A 141 -2.65 -1.99 -28.53
CA SER A 141 -3.15 -0.70 -28.05
C SER A 141 -3.19 -0.69 -26.52
N LEU A 142 -3.13 0.48 -25.90
CA LEU A 142 -3.17 0.70 -24.45
C LEU A 142 -4.15 1.81 -24.10
N SER A 143 -5.03 1.53 -23.14
CA SER A 143 -5.99 2.47 -22.54
C SER A 143 -6.27 2.08 -21.07
N PHE A 144 -7.14 2.83 -20.41
CA PHE A 144 -7.50 2.63 -19.01
C PHE A 144 -9.00 2.84 -18.77
N ASP A 145 -9.56 2.06 -17.85
CA ASP A 145 -10.90 2.27 -17.33
C ASP A 145 -10.96 2.05 -15.80
N PRO A 146 -11.12 3.12 -14.98
CA PRO A 146 -11.00 4.54 -15.34
C PRO A 146 -9.53 4.96 -15.55
N ALA A 147 -9.29 6.23 -15.90
CA ALA A 147 -7.93 6.79 -15.94
C ALA A 147 -7.22 6.68 -14.57
N PRO A 148 -5.89 6.39 -14.53
CA PRO A 148 -5.13 6.18 -13.31
C PRO A 148 -4.79 7.49 -12.58
N SER A 149 -5.81 8.19 -12.09
CA SER A 149 -5.69 9.53 -11.50
C SER A 149 -5.51 9.56 -9.98
N VAL A 150 -5.63 8.41 -9.30
CA VAL A 150 -5.57 8.34 -7.82
C VAL A 150 -4.62 7.24 -7.39
N ILE A 151 -3.57 7.63 -6.66
CA ILE A 151 -2.56 6.71 -6.12
C ILE A 151 -3.21 5.71 -5.15
N GLY A 152 -2.84 4.43 -5.27
CA GLY A 152 -3.46 3.32 -4.54
C GLY A 152 -4.85 2.93 -5.03
N GLY A 153 -5.43 3.67 -6.00
CA GLY A 153 -6.65 3.28 -6.69
C GLY A 153 -6.42 2.09 -7.63
N THR A 154 -7.50 1.39 -7.98
CA THR A 154 -7.47 0.31 -8.98
C THR A 154 -7.98 0.83 -10.31
N VAL A 155 -7.28 0.47 -11.39
CA VAL A 155 -7.69 0.69 -12.77
C VAL A 155 -7.67 -0.62 -13.55
N ASN A 156 -8.48 -0.72 -14.59
CA ASN A 156 -8.29 -1.75 -15.61
C ASN A 156 -7.39 -1.19 -16.70
N VAL A 157 -6.26 -1.83 -16.93
CA VAL A 157 -5.40 -1.59 -18.08
C VAL A 157 -5.96 -2.36 -19.26
N THR A 158 -6.47 -1.64 -20.26
CA THR A 158 -7.25 -2.22 -21.35
C THR A 158 -6.60 -2.01 -22.70
N GLY A 159 -6.96 -2.84 -23.67
CA GLY A 159 -6.51 -2.67 -25.04
C GLY A 159 -6.79 -3.90 -25.88
N ARG A 160 -6.13 -3.97 -27.03
CA ARG A 160 -6.25 -5.09 -27.96
C ARG A 160 -4.90 -5.45 -28.54
N LEU A 161 -4.60 -6.74 -28.60
CA LEU A 161 -3.47 -7.32 -29.31
C LEU A 161 -3.96 -7.94 -30.61
N GLU A 162 -3.39 -7.49 -31.72
CA GLU A 162 -3.77 -7.93 -33.06
C GLU A 162 -2.54 -8.38 -33.85
N ARG A 163 -2.70 -9.42 -34.68
CA ARG A 163 -1.69 -9.85 -35.64
C ARG A 163 -2.12 -9.56 -37.07
N ALA A 164 -1.15 -9.34 -37.94
CA ALA A 164 -1.38 -9.30 -39.39
C ALA A 164 -1.69 -10.71 -39.93
N MET A 165 -2.66 -10.79 -40.84
CA MET A 165 -3.03 -12.00 -41.57
C MET A 165 -2.41 -11.99 -42.98
N PRO A 166 -2.20 -13.16 -43.60
CA PRO A 166 -1.64 -13.25 -44.95
C PRO A 166 -2.46 -12.52 -46.04
N ASP A 167 -3.76 -12.36 -45.83
CA ASP A 167 -4.69 -11.66 -46.73
C ASP A 167 -4.66 -10.12 -46.58
N GLY A 168 -3.79 -9.60 -45.70
CA GLY A 168 -3.68 -8.17 -45.39
C GLY A 168 -4.64 -7.68 -44.31
N GLY A 169 -5.54 -8.54 -43.82
CA GLY A 169 -6.40 -8.27 -42.67
C GLY A 169 -5.67 -8.39 -41.33
N THR A 170 -6.39 -8.16 -40.23
CA THR A 170 -5.85 -8.37 -38.88
C THR A 170 -6.83 -9.15 -38.01
N THR A 171 -6.31 -9.99 -37.13
CA THR A 171 -7.12 -10.74 -36.17
C THR A 171 -6.57 -10.62 -34.76
N GLY A 172 -7.44 -10.84 -33.76
CA GLY A 172 -7.05 -10.86 -32.37
C GLY A 172 -6.14 -12.04 -32.04
N VAL A 173 -5.18 -11.82 -31.16
CA VAL A 173 -4.34 -12.90 -30.64
C VAL A 173 -4.93 -13.38 -29.32
N ALA A 174 -5.42 -14.61 -29.25
CA ALA A 174 -6.09 -15.15 -28.07
C ALA A 174 -5.15 -15.86 -27.08
N GLY A 175 -5.32 -15.62 -25.78
CA GLY A 175 -4.57 -16.31 -24.72
C GLY A 175 -3.11 -15.86 -24.57
N GLN A 176 -2.73 -14.74 -25.17
CA GLN A 176 -1.36 -14.22 -25.12
C GLN A 176 -1.13 -13.39 -23.87
N VAL A 177 0.06 -13.55 -23.27
CA VAL A 177 0.46 -12.78 -22.10
C VAL A 177 0.71 -11.33 -22.49
N VAL A 178 0.07 -10.42 -21.77
CA VAL A 178 0.33 -8.99 -21.77
C VAL A 178 0.88 -8.62 -20.40
N LYS A 179 2.09 -8.08 -20.37
CA LYS A 179 2.74 -7.57 -19.15
C LYS A 179 2.51 -6.07 -19.07
N VAL A 180 2.16 -5.60 -17.87
CA VAL A 180 1.92 -4.19 -17.58
C VAL A 180 3.06 -3.67 -16.73
N PHE A 181 3.65 -2.57 -17.15
CA PHE A 181 4.77 -1.94 -16.48
C PHE A 181 4.47 -0.48 -16.13
N PHE A 182 5.06 -0.03 -15.03
CA PHE A 182 5.01 1.35 -14.57
C PHE A 182 6.42 1.87 -14.31
N GLN A 183 6.68 3.11 -14.75
CA GLN A 183 7.90 3.85 -14.47
C GLN A 183 7.55 5.18 -13.82
N PRO A 184 8.04 5.48 -12.61
CA PRO A 184 7.71 6.74 -11.93
C PRO A 184 8.36 7.94 -12.65
N ASN A 185 7.71 9.10 -12.58
CA ASN A 185 8.22 10.35 -13.15
C ASN A 185 9.31 10.99 -12.27
N THR A 186 10.47 10.36 -12.14
CA THR A 186 11.60 10.82 -11.31
C THR A 186 12.75 11.40 -12.14
N GLY A 187 12.47 11.89 -13.36
CA GLY A 187 13.51 12.37 -14.28
C GLY A 187 14.34 11.26 -14.92
N GLY A 188 13.81 10.03 -14.98
CA GLY A 188 14.42 8.88 -15.66
C GLY A 188 15.39 8.05 -14.82
N ALA A 189 15.51 8.32 -13.51
CA ALA A 189 16.40 7.59 -12.62
C ALA A 189 15.94 6.16 -12.32
N ASP A 190 14.63 5.95 -12.24
CA ASP A 190 14.06 4.65 -11.86
C ASP A 190 13.65 3.83 -13.09
N PRO A 191 13.96 2.51 -13.11
CA PRO A 191 13.53 1.63 -14.19
C PRO A 191 12.03 1.35 -14.12
N ALA A 192 11.46 0.98 -15.26
CA ALA A 192 10.11 0.45 -15.28
C ALA A 192 10.03 -0.89 -14.53
N THR A 193 8.97 -1.08 -13.77
CA THR A 193 8.71 -2.31 -13.00
C THR A 193 7.41 -2.95 -13.46
N GLN A 194 7.37 -4.28 -13.52
CA GLN A 194 6.14 -5.00 -13.85
C GLN A 194 5.16 -4.90 -12.66
N VAL A 195 3.99 -4.32 -12.90
CA VAL A 195 2.96 -4.09 -11.86
C VAL A 195 1.77 -5.03 -12.00
N ALA A 196 1.54 -5.59 -13.19
CA ALA A 196 0.49 -6.58 -13.43
C ALA A 196 0.79 -7.39 -14.69
N GLN A 197 0.04 -8.47 -14.88
CA GLN A 197 -0.02 -9.19 -16.15
C GLN A 197 -1.37 -9.87 -16.32
N GLY A 198 -1.74 -10.17 -17.56
CA GLY A 198 -2.94 -10.94 -17.86
C GLY A 198 -2.89 -11.56 -19.25
N LEU A 199 -3.99 -12.23 -19.61
CA LEU A 199 -4.14 -12.89 -20.90
C LEU A 199 -5.13 -12.13 -21.77
N THR A 200 -4.89 -12.14 -23.08
CA THR A 200 -5.87 -11.66 -24.06
C THR A 200 -7.04 -12.63 -24.20
N ALA A 201 -8.24 -12.10 -24.39
CA ALA A 201 -9.45 -12.82 -24.72
C ALA A 201 -9.45 -13.34 -26.17
N ALA A 202 -10.49 -14.08 -26.54
CA ALA A 202 -10.60 -14.71 -27.86
C ALA A 202 -10.53 -13.72 -29.04
N ASP A 203 -11.00 -12.49 -28.84
CA ASP A 203 -10.98 -11.43 -29.84
C ASP A 203 -9.70 -10.56 -29.79
N GLY A 204 -8.74 -10.94 -28.94
CA GLY A 204 -7.49 -10.20 -28.70
C GLY A 204 -7.62 -9.04 -27.71
N SER A 205 -8.81 -8.73 -27.20
CA SER A 205 -8.97 -7.71 -26.16
C SER A 205 -8.32 -8.16 -24.85
N TYR A 206 -7.89 -7.23 -24.02
CA TYR A 206 -7.43 -7.52 -22.67
C TYR A 206 -7.90 -6.45 -21.69
N SER A 207 -8.06 -6.85 -20.43
CA SER A 207 -8.41 -5.98 -19.31
C SER A 207 -7.71 -6.51 -18.06
N VAL A 208 -6.64 -5.85 -17.65
CA VAL A 208 -5.78 -6.29 -16.54
C VAL A 208 -5.94 -5.33 -15.36
N PRO A 209 -6.48 -5.77 -14.22
CA PRO A 209 -6.55 -4.90 -13.05
C PRO A 209 -5.15 -4.59 -12.51
N ALA A 210 -4.89 -3.32 -12.23
CA ALA A 210 -3.64 -2.84 -11.66
C ALA A 210 -3.89 -1.75 -10.62
N THR A 211 -3.04 -1.72 -9.59
CA THR A 211 -3.01 -0.63 -8.60
C THR A 211 -2.14 0.50 -9.15
N VAL A 212 -2.62 1.75 -9.04
CA VAL A 212 -1.88 2.94 -9.48
C VAL A 212 -0.74 3.25 -8.49
N PRO A 213 0.54 3.09 -8.87
CA PRO A 213 1.64 3.25 -7.93
C PRO A 213 1.98 4.72 -7.65
N GLY A 214 1.78 5.60 -8.63
CA GLY A 214 2.21 7.00 -8.59
C GLY A 214 1.96 7.71 -9.92
N GLU A 215 2.41 8.96 -10.02
CA GLU A 215 2.54 9.66 -11.30
C GLU A 215 3.70 9.06 -12.11
N GLY A 216 3.45 8.76 -13.39
CA GLY A 216 4.47 8.14 -14.22
C GLY A 216 4.01 7.66 -15.59
N TYR A 217 4.90 6.96 -16.26
CA TYR A 217 4.69 6.33 -17.56
C TYR A 217 4.18 4.91 -17.38
N TRP A 218 3.21 4.54 -18.20
CA TRP A 218 2.73 3.16 -18.29
C TRP A 218 3.08 2.60 -19.64
N HIS A 219 3.39 1.32 -19.67
CA HIS A 219 3.44 0.60 -20.93
C HIS A 219 2.97 -0.83 -20.76
N VAL A 220 2.54 -1.39 -21.87
CA VAL A 220 2.22 -2.80 -22.01
C VAL A 220 3.12 -3.40 -23.05
N GLU A 221 3.53 -4.64 -22.83
CA GLU A 221 4.29 -5.38 -23.82
C GLU A 221 3.93 -6.86 -23.82
N THR A 222 4.21 -7.49 -24.96
CA THR A 222 4.20 -8.94 -25.12
C THR A 222 5.64 -9.46 -25.09
N PRO A 223 5.88 -10.70 -24.61
CA PRO A 223 7.24 -11.24 -24.54
C PRO A 223 7.95 -11.24 -25.91
N TYR A 224 9.17 -10.72 -25.95
CA TYR A 224 10.01 -10.74 -27.16
C TYR A 224 10.69 -12.10 -27.38
N LEU A 225 11.10 -12.75 -26.29
CA LEU A 225 11.72 -14.07 -26.27
C LEU A 225 11.05 -14.94 -25.20
N TYR A 226 11.09 -16.25 -25.42
CA TYR A 226 10.56 -17.25 -24.51
C TYR A 226 11.68 -18.15 -24.02
N ASP A 227 11.59 -18.55 -22.75
CA ASP A 227 12.51 -19.52 -22.17
C ASP A 227 12.35 -20.90 -22.84
N ARG A 228 13.47 -21.49 -23.24
CA ARG A 228 13.57 -22.82 -23.86
C ARG A 228 14.01 -23.89 -22.87
N GLY A 229 14.23 -23.49 -21.63
CA GLY A 229 14.65 -24.35 -20.54
C GLY A 229 16.05 -23.99 -20.02
N PRO A 230 16.40 -24.50 -18.83
CA PRO A 230 17.62 -24.16 -18.09
C PRO A 230 18.92 -24.13 -18.90
N SER A 231 19.10 -25.05 -19.86
CA SER A 231 20.33 -25.14 -20.66
C SER A 231 20.23 -24.53 -22.06
N SER A 232 19.03 -24.15 -22.48
CA SER A 232 18.72 -23.82 -23.88
C SER A 232 18.55 -22.31 -24.14
N GLY A 233 18.58 -21.49 -23.07
CA GLY A 233 18.44 -20.04 -23.17
C GLY A 233 17.06 -19.64 -23.71
N SER A 234 17.00 -18.59 -24.53
CA SER A 234 15.72 -18.06 -25.04
C SER A 234 15.61 -18.10 -26.56
N GLY A 235 14.39 -18.23 -27.07
CA GLY A 235 14.11 -18.24 -28.51
C GLY A 235 12.91 -17.40 -28.90
N TYR A 236 12.78 -17.14 -30.20
CA TYR A 236 11.64 -16.43 -30.75
C TYR A 236 10.38 -17.29 -30.76
N GLY A 237 9.26 -16.68 -30.42
CA GLY A 237 7.95 -17.32 -30.45
C GLY A 237 7.17 -17.01 -31.74
N PRO A 238 5.88 -17.34 -31.77
CA PRO A 238 5.04 -17.22 -32.96
C PRO A 238 4.58 -15.78 -33.27
N TYR A 239 4.84 -14.84 -32.36
CA TYR A 239 4.50 -13.44 -32.50
C TYR A 239 5.73 -12.58 -32.24
N LEU A 240 5.91 -11.53 -33.03
CA LEU A 240 6.88 -10.50 -32.70
C LEU A 240 6.42 -9.78 -31.42
N GLY A 241 7.37 -9.50 -30.53
CA GLY A 241 7.11 -8.66 -29.36
C GLY A 241 6.69 -7.26 -29.80
N THR A 242 5.62 -6.77 -29.18
CA THR A 242 5.07 -5.43 -29.41
C THR A 242 4.82 -4.73 -28.08
N ARG A 243 4.90 -3.41 -28.11
CA ARG A 243 4.79 -2.52 -26.96
C ARG A 243 3.95 -1.30 -27.30
N ALA A 244 3.18 -0.82 -26.32
CA ALA A 244 2.50 0.46 -26.36
C ALA A 244 2.76 1.24 -25.07
N ASP A 245 3.03 2.53 -25.21
CA ASP A 245 3.42 3.44 -24.13
C ASP A 245 2.42 4.58 -23.98
N THR A 246 2.30 5.10 -22.77
CA THR A 246 1.63 6.38 -22.50
C THR A 246 2.64 7.53 -22.42
N GLY A 247 2.13 8.76 -22.44
CA GLY A 247 2.85 9.88 -21.82
C GLY A 247 2.82 9.78 -20.29
N ILE A 248 3.26 10.84 -19.60
CA ILE A 248 3.11 10.93 -18.14
C ILE A 248 1.62 10.96 -17.80
N MET A 249 1.21 10.04 -16.94
CA MET A 249 -0.13 10.03 -16.35
C MET A 249 -0.05 10.59 -14.93
N VAL A 250 -0.76 11.70 -14.71
CA VAL A 250 -0.83 12.36 -13.41
C VAL A 250 -1.73 11.55 -12.48
N ALA A 251 -1.22 11.25 -11.29
CA ALA A 251 -1.95 10.60 -10.23
C ALA A 251 -1.75 11.36 -8.92
N ASN A 252 -2.86 11.62 -8.21
CA ASN A 252 -2.84 12.39 -6.97
C ASN A 252 -3.00 11.47 -5.76
N HIS A 253 -2.36 11.83 -4.66
CA HIS A 253 -2.55 11.22 -3.36
C HIS A 253 -3.95 11.56 -2.81
N ARG A 254 -4.62 10.57 -2.23
CA ARG A 254 -5.73 10.85 -1.31
C ARG A 254 -5.18 11.55 -0.07
N THR A 255 -5.88 12.56 0.40
CA THR A 255 -5.53 13.28 1.63
C THR A 255 -6.60 13.09 2.69
N ALA A 256 -6.23 13.39 3.93
CA ALA A 256 -7.15 13.51 5.05
C ALA A 256 -6.63 14.56 6.04
N ILE A 257 -7.54 15.14 6.80
CA ILE A 257 -7.20 15.94 7.98
C ILE A 257 -7.52 15.12 9.23
N THR A 258 -6.51 14.91 10.07
CA THR A 258 -6.60 14.13 11.30
C THR A 258 -6.45 15.02 12.53
N GLY A 259 -7.21 14.71 13.58
CA GLY A 259 -7.11 15.40 14.87
C GLY A 259 -7.50 16.89 14.83
N PHE A 260 -8.37 17.31 13.92
CA PHE A 260 -8.85 18.70 13.90
C PHE A 260 -9.59 19.04 15.21
N ASN A 261 -9.21 20.15 15.84
CA ASN A 261 -9.83 20.66 17.08
C ASN A 261 -9.61 22.17 17.20
N ALA A 262 -10.64 22.91 17.61
CA ALA A 262 -10.62 24.34 17.85
C ALA A 262 -10.79 24.64 19.35
N ALA A 263 -9.68 24.92 20.04
CA ALA A 263 -9.68 25.12 21.50
C ALA A 263 -9.27 26.55 21.91
N PRO A 264 -9.58 27.03 23.13
CA PRO A 264 -10.31 26.34 24.19
C PRO A 264 -11.83 26.35 24.00
N GLU A 265 -12.52 25.46 24.70
CA GLU A 265 -13.97 25.41 24.76
C GLU A 265 -14.44 25.19 26.21
N PRO A 266 -15.35 26.02 26.76
CA PRO A 266 -15.83 27.28 26.17
C PRO A 266 -14.71 28.34 26.13
N VAL A 267 -14.85 29.32 25.24
CA VAL A 267 -13.93 30.45 25.10
C VAL A 267 -14.63 31.77 25.43
N GLY A 268 -13.86 32.72 25.95
CA GLY A 268 -14.34 34.07 26.20
C GLY A 268 -14.52 34.84 24.90
N LYS A 269 -15.64 35.54 24.71
CA LYS A 269 -15.87 36.37 23.54
C LYS A 269 -14.70 37.34 23.30
N GLY A 270 -14.15 37.28 22.10
CA GLY A 270 -12.99 38.06 21.66
C GLY A 270 -11.64 37.49 22.08
N ASN A 271 -11.60 36.44 22.89
CA ASN A 271 -10.35 35.70 23.16
C ASN A 271 -10.01 34.81 21.96
N THR A 272 -8.73 34.45 21.88
CA THR A 272 -8.19 33.60 20.82
C THR A 272 -8.61 32.15 20.99
N ILE A 273 -9.08 31.54 19.90
CA ILE A 273 -9.07 30.09 19.70
C ILE A 273 -7.87 29.70 18.86
N THR A 274 -7.43 28.46 19.03
CA THR A 274 -6.39 27.80 18.26
C THR A 274 -7.00 26.57 17.60
N ALA A 275 -7.11 26.60 16.29
CA ALA A 275 -7.41 25.43 15.48
C ALA A 275 -6.11 24.68 15.20
N THR A 276 -6.07 23.40 15.51
CA THR A 276 -4.93 22.50 15.26
C THR A 276 -5.39 21.26 14.54
N GLY A 277 -4.48 20.62 13.81
CA GLY A 277 -4.70 19.31 13.22
C GLY A 277 -3.48 18.89 12.41
N ARG A 278 -3.62 17.82 11.65
CA ARG A 278 -2.57 17.31 10.77
C ARG A 278 -3.13 16.93 9.41
N VAL A 279 -2.55 17.48 8.34
CA VAL A 279 -2.80 17.06 6.97
C VAL A 279 -1.93 15.84 6.68
N VAL A 280 -2.55 14.77 6.21
CA VAL A 280 -1.85 13.53 5.84
C VAL A 280 -2.26 13.13 4.44
N ARG A 281 -1.40 12.37 3.77
CA ARG A 281 -1.69 11.75 2.47
C ARG A 281 -1.33 10.27 2.46
N TYR A 282 -2.01 9.51 1.62
CA TYR A 282 -1.85 8.06 1.53
C TYR A 282 -0.94 7.67 0.37
N ARG A 283 0.00 6.76 0.63
CA ARG A 283 0.79 6.07 -0.39
C ARG A 283 0.00 4.93 -1.02
N ALA A 284 0.52 4.37 -2.12
CA ALA A 284 -0.12 3.26 -2.83
C ALA A 284 -0.27 2.00 -1.96
N ASP A 285 0.60 1.80 -0.97
CA ASP A 285 0.55 0.69 0.01
C ASP A 285 -0.38 0.97 1.21
N GLY A 286 -1.03 2.14 1.23
CA GLY A 286 -1.93 2.58 2.31
C GLY A 286 -1.22 3.21 3.51
N SER A 287 0.12 3.27 3.53
CA SER A 287 0.84 4.00 4.57
C SER A 287 0.61 5.51 4.47
N ILE A 288 0.70 6.20 5.61
CA ILE A 288 0.47 7.64 5.72
C ILE A 288 1.79 8.41 5.78
N GLU A 289 1.81 9.57 5.14
CA GLU A 289 2.90 10.54 5.24
C GLU A 289 2.36 11.97 5.39
N PRO A 290 3.19 12.95 5.80
CA PRO A 290 2.79 14.35 5.84
C PRO A 290 2.23 14.83 4.50
N GLY A 291 1.05 15.45 4.52
CA GLY A 291 0.50 16.14 3.36
C GLY A 291 0.91 17.61 3.34
N THR A 292 0.91 18.20 2.15
CA THR A 292 1.39 19.58 1.93
C THR A 292 0.27 20.56 1.60
N SER A 293 -0.97 20.08 1.44
CA SER A 293 -2.13 20.94 1.25
C SER A 293 -2.28 21.97 2.38
N SER A 294 -2.55 23.23 2.03
CA SER A 294 -2.66 24.34 2.97
C SER A 294 -4.10 24.41 3.54
N PRO A 295 -4.33 24.07 4.82
CA PRO A 295 -5.66 24.11 5.42
C PRO A 295 -6.17 25.55 5.56
N LEU A 296 -7.28 25.85 4.88
CA LEU A 296 -8.06 27.08 4.98
C LEU A 296 -9.05 26.96 6.14
N LEU A 297 -8.91 27.81 7.17
CA LEU A 297 -9.85 27.81 8.29
C LEU A 297 -11.20 28.36 7.85
N GLN A 298 -12.27 27.61 8.16
CA GLN A 298 -13.64 27.98 7.88
C GLN A 298 -14.47 28.08 9.15
N PHE A 299 -15.43 29.01 9.15
CA PHE A 299 -16.41 29.18 10.22
C PHE A 299 -17.84 29.05 9.69
N SER A 300 -18.73 28.49 10.49
CA SER A 300 -20.16 28.40 10.21
C SER A 300 -20.98 28.62 11.48
N ALA A 301 -21.97 29.52 11.44
CA ALA A 301 -22.89 29.72 12.56
C ALA A 301 -23.98 28.63 12.65
N ASP A 302 -24.26 27.94 11.55
CA ASP A 302 -25.36 26.97 11.41
C ASP A 302 -24.89 25.54 11.09
N GLY A 303 -23.59 25.35 10.88
CA GLY A 303 -22.97 24.08 10.48
C GLY A 303 -23.19 23.73 9.00
N LYS A 304 -23.73 24.64 8.19
CA LYS A 304 -24.12 24.41 6.79
C LYS A 304 -23.49 25.41 5.85
N SER A 305 -23.54 26.68 6.21
CA SER A 305 -23.01 27.80 5.42
C SER A 305 -21.65 28.15 5.97
N TRP A 306 -20.60 27.92 5.18
CA TRP A 306 -19.21 28.10 5.60
C TRP A 306 -18.63 29.38 5.00
N THR A 307 -17.87 30.11 5.81
CA THR A 307 -17.11 31.28 5.39
C THR A 307 -15.63 31.00 5.56
N ASP A 308 -14.86 31.25 4.52
CA ASP A 308 -13.40 31.18 4.56
C ASP A 308 -12.82 32.33 5.36
N LEU A 309 -11.81 32.04 6.18
CA LEU A 309 -11.02 33.05 6.88
C LEU A 309 -9.66 33.20 6.19
N TYR A 310 -8.70 32.33 6.54
CA TYR A 310 -7.35 32.33 5.97
C TYR A 310 -6.70 30.95 6.17
N GLY A 311 -5.76 30.63 5.30
CA GLY A 311 -5.01 29.39 5.33
C GLY A 311 -3.60 29.57 5.89
N VAL A 312 -2.99 28.44 6.25
CA VAL A 312 -1.57 28.35 6.59
C VAL A 312 -0.98 27.14 5.89
N ASP A 313 0.31 27.19 5.57
CA ASP A 313 1.03 25.98 5.18
C ASP A 313 1.26 25.11 6.42
N PRO A 314 1.05 23.79 6.34
CA PRO A 314 1.46 22.90 7.42
C PRO A 314 2.99 22.86 7.56
N ASP A 315 3.46 22.44 8.72
CA ASP A 315 4.88 22.15 8.91
C ASP A 315 5.33 20.89 8.14
N ALA A 316 6.62 20.58 8.20
CA ALA A 316 7.21 19.43 7.49
C ALA A 316 6.59 18.07 7.90
N ASP A 317 5.98 18.00 9.09
CA ASP A 317 5.31 16.81 9.59
C ASP A 317 3.80 16.81 9.29
N GLY A 318 3.29 17.85 8.61
CA GLY A 318 1.90 18.01 8.20
C GLY A 318 1.03 18.68 9.25
N TYR A 319 1.59 19.11 10.39
CA TYR A 319 0.80 19.76 11.44
C TYR A 319 0.56 21.22 11.12
N PHE A 320 -0.61 21.72 11.49
CA PHE A 320 -0.96 23.12 11.35
C PHE A 320 -1.51 23.69 12.65
N LYS A 321 -1.36 25.02 12.78
CA LYS A 321 -1.88 25.80 13.88
C LYS A 321 -2.38 27.14 13.37
N ILE A 322 -3.67 27.43 13.58
CA ILE A 322 -4.31 28.68 13.14
C ILE A 322 -4.96 29.32 14.36
N THR A 323 -4.65 30.59 14.63
CA THR A 323 -5.19 31.31 15.80
C THR A 323 -6.06 32.49 15.41
N THR A 324 -7.32 32.51 15.83
CA THR A 324 -8.27 33.58 15.48
C THR A 324 -9.15 33.96 16.68
N PRO A 325 -9.68 35.19 16.78
CA PRO A 325 -10.62 35.55 17.84
C PRO A 325 -11.97 34.83 17.70
N ALA A 326 -12.49 34.27 18.80
CA ALA A 326 -13.82 33.71 18.85
C ALA A 326 -14.86 34.78 19.19
N VAL A 327 -15.68 35.15 18.21
CA VAL A 327 -16.63 36.28 18.33
C VAL A 327 -18.07 35.86 18.66
N ARG A 328 -18.43 34.61 18.33
CA ARG A 328 -19.75 34.01 18.55
C ARG A 328 -19.66 32.49 18.44
N ASP A 329 -20.66 31.82 19.00
CA ASP A 329 -20.88 30.39 18.86
C ASP A 329 -20.90 29.94 17.39
N GLY A 330 -20.36 28.76 17.13
CA GLY A 330 -20.45 28.13 15.83
C GLY A 330 -19.46 27.00 15.63
N TYR A 331 -19.50 26.47 14.42
CA TYR A 331 -18.70 25.35 13.96
C TYR A 331 -17.46 25.86 13.22
N TRP A 332 -16.35 25.17 13.44
CA TRP A 332 -15.08 25.40 12.80
C TRP A 332 -14.65 24.13 12.07
N ARG A 333 -14.00 24.28 10.93
CA ARG A 333 -13.34 23.18 10.20
C ARG A 333 -12.19 23.74 9.39
N VAL A 334 -11.38 22.89 8.79
CA VAL A 334 -10.48 23.31 7.71
C VAL A 334 -10.80 22.59 6.40
N ASP A 335 -10.52 23.26 5.30
CA ASP A 335 -10.71 22.78 3.93
C ASP A 335 -9.46 23.04 3.09
N THR A 336 -9.14 22.18 2.13
CA THR A 336 -7.98 22.35 1.25
C THR A 336 -8.33 22.52 -0.23
N THR A 337 -9.61 22.74 -0.57
CA THR A 337 -10.08 22.82 -1.97
C THR A 337 -9.44 23.96 -2.74
N GLU A 338 -9.29 25.12 -2.09
CA GLU A 338 -8.70 26.32 -2.71
C GLU A 338 -7.16 26.27 -2.78
N MET A 339 -6.52 25.47 -1.92
CA MET A 339 -5.06 25.39 -1.80
C MET A 339 -4.58 23.94 -1.60
N PRO A 340 -4.85 23.03 -2.54
CA PRO A 340 -4.37 21.66 -2.44
C PRO A 340 -2.86 21.61 -2.66
N GLY A 341 -2.22 20.63 -2.02
CA GLY A 341 -0.81 20.32 -2.25
C GLY A 341 -0.59 19.84 -3.68
N ALA A 342 0.62 20.05 -4.21
CA ALA A 342 0.98 19.49 -5.50
C ALA A 342 0.87 17.96 -5.46
N GLY A 343 0.10 17.38 -6.40
CA GLY A 343 -0.15 15.95 -6.43
C GLY A 343 -1.09 15.44 -5.33
N GLU A 344 -1.91 16.31 -4.72
CA GLU A 344 -2.83 15.94 -3.64
C GLU A 344 -4.29 16.25 -4.02
N LEU A 345 -5.20 15.34 -3.67
CA LEU A 345 -6.63 15.61 -3.76
C LEU A 345 -7.06 16.51 -2.60
N PRO A 346 -8.06 17.39 -2.80
CA PRO A 346 -8.58 18.23 -1.72
C PRO A 346 -9.36 17.41 -0.69
N THR A 347 -9.41 17.91 0.53
CA THR A 347 -10.12 17.30 1.66
C THR A 347 -10.66 18.37 2.61
N THR A 348 -11.74 18.02 3.31
CA THR A 348 -12.31 18.83 4.39
C THR A 348 -12.23 18.04 5.70
N SER A 349 -11.94 18.71 6.82
CA SER A 349 -11.97 18.06 8.13
C SER A 349 -13.40 17.82 8.63
N GLY A 350 -13.51 17.04 9.71
CA GLY A 350 -14.69 17.13 10.57
C GLY A 350 -14.84 18.55 11.14
N SER A 351 -16.06 18.88 11.59
CA SER A 351 -16.36 20.16 12.23
C SER A 351 -16.31 20.05 13.75
N ASP A 352 -15.85 21.12 14.40
CA ASP A 352 -15.81 21.27 15.85
C ASP A 352 -16.65 22.46 16.31
N TYR A 353 -17.39 22.34 17.42
CA TYR A 353 -18.32 23.39 17.87
C TYR A 353 -17.77 24.15 19.06
N VAL A 354 -17.47 25.43 18.86
CA VAL A 354 -16.94 26.31 19.90
C VAL A 354 -18.07 27.10 20.56
N ASP A 355 -18.25 26.90 21.87
CA ASP A 355 -19.12 27.70 22.74
C ASP A 355 -18.41 28.99 23.18
N VAL A 356 -18.96 30.16 22.79
CA VAL A 356 -18.41 31.48 23.05
C VAL A 356 -19.23 32.20 24.11
N ARG A 357 -18.64 32.37 25.28
CA ARG A 357 -19.28 33.00 26.44
C ARG A 357 -18.74 34.38 26.73
N TYR A 358 -19.55 35.25 27.31
CA TYR A 358 -19.09 36.56 27.79
C TYR A 358 -18.09 36.42 28.94
N ARG A 359 -17.07 37.28 28.94
CA ARG A 359 -16.01 37.26 29.95
C ARG A 359 -16.52 37.83 31.27
N THR A 360 -15.97 37.33 32.37
CA THR A 360 -16.22 37.85 33.73
C THR A 360 -14.91 38.08 34.46
N ALA A 361 -14.93 38.99 35.44
CA ALA A 361 -13.77 39.33 36.24
C ALA A 361 -14.18 39.68 37.67
N ILE A 362 -13.34 39.32 38.64
CA ILE A 362 -13.44 39.81 40.02
C ILE A 362 -12.29 40.79 40.24
N SER A 363 -12.61 42.03 40.57
CA SER A 363 -11.63 43.08 40.89
C SER A 363 -11.74 43.52 42.35
N SER A 364 -10.65 44.05 42.90
CA SER A 364 -10.61 44.61 44.27
C SER A 364 -11.02 43.60 45.33
N PHE A 365 -10.62 42.33 45.18
CA PHE A 365 -10.88 41.29 46.18
C PHE A 365 -10.00 41.52 47.41
N ASN A 366 -10.59 41.48 48.60
CA ASN A 366 -9.90 41.67 49.87
C ASN A 366 -10.65 40.98 51.02
N ALA A 367 -9.92 40.48 52.02
CA ALA A 367 -10.40 40.05 53.32
C ALA A 367 -9.86 41.00 54.39
N SER A 368 -10.72 41.60 55.23
CA SER A 368 -10.25 42.58 56.25
C SER A 368 -11.15 42.63 57.49
N PRO A 369 -10.66 43.08 58.66
CA PRO A 369 -9.30 43.58 58.94
C PRO A 369 -8.25 42.47 58.97
N GLU A 370 -7.01 42.85 58.71
CA GLU A 370 -5.83 42.01 58.87
C GLU A 370 -4.74 42.85 59.54
N PRO A 371 -4.11 42.35 60.62
CA PRO A 371 -4.42 41.11 61.35
C PRO A 371 -5.76 41.19 62.11
N VAL A 372 -6.31 40.03 62.48
CA VAL A 372 -7.60 39.93 63.19
C VAL A 372 -7.49 38.99 64.39
N SER A 373 -8.11 39.34 65.52
CA SER A 373 -8.15 38.43 66.67
C SER A 373 -9.03 37.21 66.38
N LYS A 374 -8.65 36.04 66.89
CA LYS A 374 -9.42 34.81 66.75
C LYS A 374 -10.87 34.97 67.23
N GLY A 375 -11.80 34.46 66.43
CA GLY A 375 -13.24 34.56 66.65
C GLY A 375 -13.86 35.91 66.29
N LYS A 376 -13.07 36.91 65.87
CA LYS A 376 -13.60 38.15 65.33
C LYS A 376 -14.00 38.00 63.86
N THR A 377 -14.82 38.93 63.39
CA THR A 377 -15.35 38.90 62.03
C THR A 377 -14.34 39.54 61.08
N ILE A 378 -14.03 38.85 59.98
CA ILE A 378 -13.45 39.45 58.78
C ILE A 378 -14.55 39.66 57.75
N THR A 379 -14.36 40.62 56.86
CA THR A 379 -15.22 40.95 55.74
C THR A 379 -14.47 40.59 54.47
N VAL A 380 -15.00 39.62 53.74
CA VAL A 380 -14.52 39.27 52.40
C VAL A 380 -15.36 40.04 51.40
N ALA A 381 -14.73 40.89 50.60
CA ALA A 381 -15.40 41.74 49.63
C ALA A 381 -14.68 41.80 48.29
N GLY A 382 -15.40 42.23 47.26
CA GLY A 382 -14.87 42.44 45.91
C GLY A 382 -15.95 42.92 44.95
N THR A 383 -15.59 43.10 43.68
CA THR A 383 -16.55 43.52 42.63
C THR A 383 -16.53 42.54 41.47
N LEU A 384 -17.69 41.93 41.17
CA LEU A 384 -17.88 41.11 39.98
C LEU A 384 -18.27 41.99 38.79
N LYS A 385 -17.56 41.82 37.67
CA LYS A 385 -17.79 42.51 36.41
C LYS A 385 -18.02 41.50 35.28
N ARG A 386 -18.76 41.90 34.26
CA ARG A 386 -18.98 41.18 33.01
C ARG A 386 -18.64 42.05 31.82
N ASP A 387 -18.21 41.43 30.74
CA ASP A 387 -17.89 42.11 29.49
C ASP A 387 -18.78 41.59 28.35
N THR A 388 -19.85 42.33 28.07
CA THR A 388 -20.76 42.05 26.95
C THR A 388 -20.48 42.93 25.74
N THR A 389 -20.18 44.20 26.02
CA THR A 389 -19.74 45.24 25.07
C THR A 389 -18.62 46.09 25.65
N ALA A 390 -18.63 46.28 26.97
CA ALA A 390 -17.54 46.80 27.79
C ALA A 390 -17.67 46.20 29.20
N TRP A 391 -16.60 46.29 30.00
CA TRP A 391 -16.60 45.88 31.40
C TRP A 391 -17.61 46.70 32.21
N LYS A 392 -18.64 46.03 32.72
CA LYS A 392 -19.69 46.61 33.56
C LYS A 392 -19.90 45.77 34.81
N ALA A 393 -20.46 46.37 35.85
CA ALA A 393 -20.85 45.67 37.06
C ALA A 393 -21.84 44.52 36.75
N PHE A 394 -21.69 43.40 37.45
CA PHE A 394 -22.57 42.25 37.30
C PHE A 394 -23.41 42.03 38.56
N SER A 395 -24.64 42.55 38.54
CA SER A 395 -25.56 42.55 39.67
C SER A 395 -26.31 41.23 39.86
N GLY A 396 -26.75 40.97 41.10
CA GLY A 396 -27.63 39.85 41.47
C GLY A 396 -26.98 38.46 41.45
N GLN A 397 -25.68 38.37 41.18
CA GLN A 397 -24.96 37.11 41.00
C GLN A 397 -24.55 36.51 42.34
N SER A 398 -24.49 35.18 42.39
CA SER A 398 -23.89 34.44 43.50
C SER A 398 -22.39 34.31 43.30
N VAL A 399 -21.62 34.77 44.28
CA VAL A 399 -20.16 34.60 44.35
C VAL A 399 -19.85 33.70 45.54
N LYS A 400 -19.22 32.55 45.27
CA LYS A 400 -18.82 31.59 46.30
C LYS A 400 -17.51 32.03 46.92
N ILE A 401 -17.42 31.98 48.24
CA ILE A 401 -16.23 32.33 49.00
C ILE A 401 -15.62 31.05 49.56
N TYR A 402 -14.30 30.94 49.40
CA TYR A 402 -13.52 29.80 49.87
C TYR A 402 -12.37 30.26 50.75
N PHE A 403 -11.97 29.38 51.67
CA PHE A 403 -10.84 29.56 52.57
C PHE A 403 -9.89 28.37 52.48
N GLN A 404 -8.59 28.65 52.44
CA GLN A 404 -7.51 27.68 52.51
C GLN A 404 -6.69 28.00 53.75
N ALA A 405 -6.76 27.14 54.77
CA ALA A 405 -5.95 27.31 55.97
C ALA A 405 -4.45 27.27 55.65
N LYS A 406 -3.65 28.01 56.42
CA LYS A 406 -2.18 28.01 56.29
C LYS A 406 -1.64 26.58 56.39
N GLY A 407 -0.85 26.19 55.40
CA GLY A 407 -0.29 24.83 55.27
C GLY A 407 -1.24 23.77 54.71
N ALA A 408 -2.51 24.11 54.47
CA ALA A 408 -3.45 23.21 53.77
C ALA A 408 -3.29 23.32 52.25
N THR A 409 -3.59 22.25 51.54
CA THR A 409 -3.61 22.20 50.06
C THR A 409 -5.00 22.27 49.47
N THR A 410 -6.05 22.25 50.31
CA THR A 410 -7.45 22.21 49.90
C THR A 410 -8.18 23.51 50.24
N TRP A 411 -9.09 23.90 49.36
CA TRP A 411 -9.99 25.04 49.55
C TRP A 411 -11.32 24.57 50.14
N THR A 412 -11.73 25.18 51.25
CA THR A 412 -13.01 24.92 51.92
C THR A 412 -14.02 25.97 51.51
N TYR A 413 -15.24 25.55 51.14
CA TYR A 413 -16.33 26.48 50.87
C TYR A 413 -16.89 27.03 52.19
N GLU A 414 -16.87 28.34 52.35
CA GLU A 414 -17.29 29.01 53.59
C GLU A 414 -18.67 29.66 53.45
N GLY A 415 -19.03 30.12 52.25
CA GLY A 415 -20.31 30.77 52.04
C GLY A 415 -20.47 31.39 50.66
N THR A 416 -21.61 32.04 50.45
CA THR A 416 -21.94 32.74 49.21
C THR A 416 -22.33 34.18 49.51
N ALA A 417 -21.74 35.12 48.76
CA ALA A 417 -22.12 36.52 48.75
C ALA A 417 -22.96 36.82 47.50
N LYS A 418 -23.91 37.75 47.61
CA LYS A 418 -24.69 38.27 46.49
C LYS A 418 -24.16 39.62 46.05
N THR A 419 -24.04 39.84 44.74
CA THR A 419 -23.58 41.12 44.19
C THR A 419 -24.71 42.16 44.18
N SER A 420 -24.39 43.39 44.56
CA SER A 420 -25.29 44.55 44.54
C SER A 420 -25.50 45.08 43.10
N SER A 421 -26.26 46.18 42.95
CA SER A 421 -26.42 46.89 41.68
C SER A 421 -25.09 47.39 41.09
N THR A 422 -24.09 47.64 41.93
CA THR A 422 -22.74 48.03 41.51
C THR A 422 -21.79 46.83 41.33
N GLY A 423 -22.30 45.60 41.42
CA GLY A 423 -21.52 44.37 41.27
C GLY A 423 -20.67 44.04 42.51
N HIS A 424 -20.70 44.90 43.53
CA HIS A 424 -19.99 44.71 44.78
C HIS A 424 -20.62 43.58 45.59
N PHE A 425 -19.80 42.66 46.11
CA PHE A 425 -20.21 41.64 47.06
C PHE A 425 -19.42 41.80 48.36
N SER A 426 -20.04 41.44 49.47
CA SER A 426 -19.40 41.42 50.78
C SER A 426 -20.07 40.37 51.67
N HIS A 427 -19.28 39.65 52.45
CA HIS A 427 -19.79 38.73 53.46
C HIS A 427 -18.84 38.65 54.67
N GLY A 428 -19.43 38.58 55.85
CA GLY A 428 -18.68 38.47 57.11
C GLY A 428 -18.45 37.02 57.51
N PHE A 429 -17.21 36.64 57.79
CA PHE A 429 -16.82 35.31 58.28
C PHE A 429 -16.09 35.40 59.61
N LYS A 430 -16.13 34.33 60.41
CA LYS A 430 -15.39 34.27 61.67
C LYS A 430 -13.96 33.78 61.43
N ALA A 431 -12.98 34.60 61.83
CA ALA A 431 -11.57 34.26 61.72
C ALA A 431 -11.20 33.18 62.76
N ALA A 432 -10.99 31.95 62.31
CA ALA A 432 -10.63 30.84 63.20
C ALA A 432 -9.14 30.47 63.16
N LYS A 433 -8.51 30.63 61.99
CA LYS A 433 -7.13 30.21 61.69
C LYS A 433 -6.56 31.13 60.61
N ASP A 434 -5.23 31.25 60.58
CA ASP A 434 -4.47 31.78 59.46
C ASP A 434 -4.84 31.10 58.13
N GLY A 435 -4.88 31.86 57.03
CA GLY A 435 -5.02 31.29 55.69
C GLY A 435 -5.46 32.26 54.61
N THR A 436 -5.61 31.76 53.40
CA THR A 436 -5.97 32.55 52.22
C THR A 436 -7.46 32.41 51.88
N TRP A 437 -8.11 33.53 51.61
CA TRP A 437 -9.48 33.63 51.12
C TRP A 437 -9.49 33.84 49.62
N ARG A 438 -10.53 33.36 48.93
CA ARG A 438 -10.78 33.69 47.51
C ARG A 438 -12.27 33.72 47.20
N ALA A 439 -12.62 34.39 46.11
CA ALA A 439 -13.97 34.39 45.55
C ALA A 439 -14.01 33.71 44.17
N THR A 440 -15.07 32.96 43.90
CA THR A 440 -15.34 32.35 42.59
C THR A 440 -16.76 32.64 42.15
N TYR A 441 -16.91 33.19 40.95
CA TYR A 441 -18.15 33.19 40.20
C TYR A 441 -18.16 31.96 39.28
N ALA A 442 -19.18 31.11 39.41
CA ALA A 442 -19.22 29.81 38.74
C ALA A 442 -19.51 29.88 37.23
N GLY A 443 -19.88 31.05 36.70
CA GLY A 443 -20.30 31.16 35.30
C GLY A 443 -21.70 30.59 35.05
N GLY A 444 -22.04 30.46 33.78
CA GLY A 444 -23.28 29.86 33.28
C GLY A 444 -23.21 29.63 31.78
N SER A 445 -24.35 29.42 31.13
CA SER A 445 -24.43 29.23 29.67
C SER A 445 -23.92 30.43 28.88
N SER A 446 -24.15 31.66 29.36
CA SER A 446 -23.73 32.88 28.64
C SER A 446 -22.47 33.54 29.18
N TYR A 447 -21.94 33.11 30.33
CA TYR A 447 -20.84 33.78 31.02
C TYR A 447 -19.79 32.78 31.49
N LEU A 448 -18.52 33.10 31.27
CA LEU A 448 -17.41 32.32 31.81
C LEU A 448 -17.38 32.39 33.33
N ALA A 449 -16.89 31.30 33.93
CA ALA A 449 -16.51 31.27 35.32
C ALA A 449 -15.24 32.11 35.54
N VAL A 450 -15.10 32.69 36.73
CA VAL A 450 -13.87 33.39 37.12
C VAL A 450 -13.59 33.18 38.61
N THR A 451 -12.32 32.97 38.95
CA THR A 451 -11.84 32.98 40.34
C THR A 451 -10.96 34.21 40.52
N GLY A 452 -11.27 35.01 41.54
CA GLY A 452 -10.50 36.21 41.89
C GLY A 452 -9.14 35.86 42.48
N SER A 453 -8.30 36.88 42.63
CA SER A 453 -7.06 36.77 43.41
C SER A 453 -7.37 36.34 44.85
N GLY A 454 -6.47 35.56 45.45
CA GLY A 454 -6.58 35.21 46.87
C GLY A 454 -6.03 36.32 47.77
N ASP A 455 -6.43 36.34 49.04
CA ASP A 455 -5.96 37.29 50.05
C ASP A 455 -5.71 36.58 51.40
N TYR A 456 -4.58 36.84 52.06
CA TYR A 456 -4.14 36.07 53.24
C TYR A 456 -4.41 36.81 54.54
N VAL A 457 -5.19 36.19 55.42
CA VAL A 457 -5.52 36.71 56.76
C VAL A 457 -4.59 36.10 57.83
N ASP A 458 -3.94 36.96 58.62
CA ASP A 458 -3.22 36.64 59.86
C ASP A 458 -4.17 36.68 61.07
N VAL A 459 -4.35 35.54 61.78
CA VAL A 459 -5.27 35.41 62.93
C VAL A 459 -4.49 35.32 64.23
N ARG A 460 -4.76 36.23 65.16
CA ARG A 460 -4.03 36.40 66.43
C ARG A 460 -4.80 35.98 67.67
#